data_AF-A0A166E9F3-F1
#
_entry.id   AF-A0A166E9F3-F1
#
_cell.length_a   1.000
_cell.length_b   1.000
_cell.length_c   1.000
_cell.angle_alpha   90.00
_cell.angle_beta   90.00
_cell.angle_gamma   90.00
#
_symmetry.space_group_name_H-M   'P 1'
#
loop_
_entity.id
_entity.type
_entity.pdbx_description
1 polymer ?
#
loop_
_entity_poly.entity_id
_entity_poly.type
_entity_poly.pdbx_seq_one_letter_code
_entity_poly.pdbx_strand_id
1 'polypeptide(L)'
;MKLKKILIILLTLILAVAICTSPVVAKIYKTGTIKFKDDISAGVDKKLGHSDHLNVYYNSKYSPQHENKNIIHITTWSKFTGPEPRYYRVYKATIKFKKIKGKTKYITKTYTANKKYGSWSIYIHPPKGYTPKTTTVYYKKL
;
A
#
# COMPACT_ATOMS: atom_id res chain seq x y z
N MET A 1 -11.91 -54.89 5.14
CA MET A 1 -11.29 -53.70 5.78
C MET A 1 -10.38 -52.85 4.89
N LYS A 2 -9.80 -53.38 3.79
CA LYS A 2 -8.87 -52.62 2.93
C LYS A 2 -9.57 -51.56 2.05
N LEU A 3 -10.79 -51.84 1.56
CA LEU A 3 -11.55 -50.93 0.69
C LEU A 3 -11.93 -49.59 1.36
N LYS A 4 -12.36 -49.63 2.63
CA LYS A 4 -12.69 -48.42 3.42
C LYS A 4 -11.47 -47.51 3.62
N LYS A 5 -10.28 -48.09 3.83
CA LYS A 5 -9.02 -47.32 3.97
C LYS A 5 -8.61 -46.65 2.67
N ILE A 6 -8.76 -47.34 1.52
CA ILE A 6 -8.48 -46.78 0.19
C ILE A 6 -9.44 -45.61 -0.10
N LEU A 7 -10.72 -45.75 0.22
CA LEU A 7 -11.72 -44.70 0.01
C LEU A 7 -11.39 -43.42 0.81
N ILE A 8 -10.96 -43.58 2.06
CA ILE A 8 -10.57 -42.45 2.93
C ILE A 8 -9.33 -41.74 2.36
N ILE A 9 -8.34 -42.49 1.88
CA ILE A 9 -7.14 -41.92 1.25
C ILE A 9 -7.50 -41.18 -0.05
N LEU A 10 -8.44 -41.70 -0.84
CA LEU A 10 -8.88 -41.04 -2.07
C LEU A 10 -9.59 -39.72 -1.76
N LEU A 11 -10.46 -39.71 -0.76
CA LEU A 11 -11.19 -38.52 -0.31
C LEU A 11 -10.25 -37.43 0.24
N THR A 12 -9.22 -37.80 1.00
CA THR A 12 -8.22 -36.82 1.49
C THR A 12 -7.37 -36.27 0.36
N LEU A 13 -7.03 -37.08 -0.65
CA LEU A 13 -6.27 -36.65 -1.81
C LEU A 13 -7.08 -35.64 -2.66
N ILE A 14 -8.36 -35.91 -2.89
CA ILE A 14 -9.26 -35.01 -3.63
C ILE A 14 -9.42 -33.67 -2.89
N LEU A 15 -9.57 -33.71 -1.56
CA LEU A 15 -9.69 -32.49 -0.74
C LEU A 15 -8.40 -31.65 -0.79
N ALA A 16 -7.23 -32.29 -0.76
CA ALA A 16 -5.94 -31.60 -0.88
C ALA A 16 -5.77 -30.93 -2.25
N VAL A 17 -6.16 -31.60 -3.34
CA VAL A 17 -6.10 -31.03 -4.70
C VAL A 17 -7.08 -29.87 -4.85
N ALA A 18 -8.28 -29.94 -4.26
CA ALA A 18 -9.27 -28.85 -4.30
C ALA A 18 -8.79 -27.58 -3.56
N ILE A 19 -8.09 -27.73 -2.44
CA ILE A 19 -7.51 -26.61 -1.69
C ILE A 19 -6.34 -25.98 -2.47
N CYS A 20 -5.52 -26.79 -3.16
CA CYS A 20 -4.39 -26.30 -3.94
C CYS A 20 -4.78 -25.67 -5.29
N THR A 21 -5.93 -26.04 -5.86
CA THR A 21 -6.41 -25.52 -7.16
C THR A 21 -7.39 -24.35 -7.03
N SER A 22 -7.78 -23.99 -5.81
CA SER A 22 -8.56 -22.78 -5.54
C SER A 22 -7.79 -21.56 -6.08
N PRO A 23 -8.25 -20.90 -7.16
CA PRO A 23 -7.55 -19.74 -7.66
C PRO A 23 -7.64 -18.66 -6.59
N VAL A 24 -6.51 -18.34 -5.97
CA VAL A 24 -6.37 -17.09 -5.25
C VAL A 24 -6.59 -16.02 -6.31
N VAL A 25 -7.80 -15.45 -6.35
CA VAL A 25 -8.11 -14.31 -7.22
C VAL A 25 -7.22 -13.18 -6.74
N ALA A 26 -6.02 -13.12 -7.31
CA ALA A 26 -5.03 -12.12 -6.98
C ALA A 26 -5.62 -10.80 -7.42
N LYS A 27 -6.03 -9.97 -6.46
CA LYS A 27 -6.56 -8.64 -6.75
C LYS A 27 -5.49 -7.89 -7.54
N ILE A 28 -5.77 -7.63 -8.83
CA ILE A 28 -4.82 -6.96 -9.72
C ILE A 28 -4.76 -5.48 -9.30
N TYR A 29 -3.59 -5.05 -8.81
CA TYR A 29 -3.31 -3.66 -8.49
C TYR A 29 -2.32 -3.11 -9.50
N LYS A 30 -2.53 -1.85 -9.91
CA LYS A 30 -1.44 -1.08 -10.53
C LYS A 30 -0.46 -0.68 -9.43
N THR A 31 0.83 -0.68 -9.76
CA THR A 31 1.90 -0.35 -8.81
C THR A 31 2.77 0.79 -9.30
N GLY A 32 3.27 1.59 -8.37
CA GLY A 32 4.25 2.63 -8.65
C GLY A 32 5.22 2.79 -7.51
N THR A 33 6.51 2.68 -7.80
CA THR A 33 7.56 3.01 -6.82
C THR A 33 7.89 4.49 -6.90
N ILE A 34 7.86 5.16 -5.76
CA ILE A 34 8.07 6.59 -5.58
C ILE A 34 9.13 6.78 -4.50
N LYS A 35 10.15 7.60 -4.79
CA LYS A 35 11.14 8.02 -3.78
C LYS A 35 10.54 9.16 -2.97
N PHE A 36 10.75 9.16 -1.65
CA PHE A 36 10.30 10.27 -0.82
C PHE A 36 11.18 11.50 -1.02
N LYS A 37 10.53 12.67 -1.09
CA LYS A 37 11.14 13.97 -0.80
C LYS A 37 10.68 14.40 0.59
N ASP A 38 11.60 14.96 1.39
CA ASP A 38 11.30 15.50 2.71
C ASP A 38 10.86 16.96 2.55
N ASP A 39 9.63 17.14 2.08
CA ASP A 39 9.03 18.43 1.79
C ASP A 39 7.51 18.31 1.97
N ILE A 40 6.95 19.11 2.88
CA ILE A 40 5.51 19.14 3.14
C ILE A 40 4.73 19.93 2.08
N SER A 41 5.39 20.89 1.42
CA SER A 41 4.78 21.78 0.43
C SER A 41 4.81 21.19 -0.98
N ALA A 42 5.75 20.29 -1.26
CA ALA A 42 5.92 19.67 -2.56
C ALA A 42 6.29 18.17 -2.44
N GLY A 43 5.25 17.34 -2.28
CA GLY A 43 5.37 15.90 -2.43
C GLY A 43 5.83 15.46 -3.82
N VAL A 44 6.08 14.17 -3.99
CA VAL A 44 6.26 13.60 -5.32
C VAL A 44 4.89 13.30 -5.90
N ASP A 45 4.60 13.97 -7.01
CA ASP A 45 3.36 13.80 -7.75
C ASP A 45 3.56 12.86 -8.94
N LYS A 46 2.61 11.93 -9.14
CA LYS A 46 2.61 10.98 -10.25
C LYS A 46 1.23 10.93 -10.90
N LYS A 47 1.15 11.26 -12.18
CA LYS A 47 -0.07 11.11 -12.98
C LYS A 47 -0.49 9.64 -13.08
N LEU A 48 -1.78 9.36 -12.84
CA LEU A 48 -2.38 8.03 -12.93
C LEU A 48 -3.24 7.85 -14.20
N GLY A 49 -3.90 8.92 -14.66
CA GLY A 49 -4.87 8.95 -15.76
C GLY A 49 -6.20 9.56 -15.31
N HIS A 50 -7.12 9.91 -16.22
CA HIS A 50 -8.38 10.62 -15.87
C HIS A 50 -8.16 11.89 -15.04
N SER A 51 -7.06 12.59 -15.31
CA SER A 51 -6.61 13.75 -14.54
C SER A 51 -6.41 13.51 -13.02
N ASP A 52 -6.42 12.26 -12.58
CA ASP A 52 -6.01 11.86 -11.25
C ASP A 52 -4.49 11.76 -11.14
N HIS A 53 -4.03 12.14 -9.96
CA HIS A 53 -2.65 12.17 -9.55
C HIS A 53 -2.52 11.42 -8.22
N LEU A 54 -1.38 10.75 -8.06
CA LEU A 54 -0.93 10.18 -6.80
C LEU A 54 0.15 11.07 -6.24
N ASN A 55 -0.12 11.67 -5.08
CA ASN A 55 0.86 12.45 -4.34
C ASN A 55 1.39 11.64 -3.14
N VAL A 56 2.70 11.67 -2.97
CA VAL A 56 3.39 11.06 -1.84
C VAL A 56 4.34 12.08 -1.23
N TYR A 57 4.13 12.41 0.05
CA TYR A 57 5.06 13.26 0.78
C TYR A 57 5.37 12.71 2.17
N TYR A 58 6.53 13.12 2.68
CA TYR A 58 6.97 12.90 4.04
C TYR A 58 7.30 14.26 4.64
N ASN A 59 6.80 14.51 5.85
CA ASN A 59 7.16 15.69 6.62
C ASN A 59 7.86 15.25 7.90
N SER A 60 9.17 15.51 7.99
CA SER A 60 9.96 15.28 9.20
C SER A 60 9.74 16.34 10.29
N LYS A 61 9.25 17.53 9.93
CA LYS A 61 9.01 18.66 10.84
C LYS A 61 7.58 18.68 11.36
N TYR A 62 7.34 19.43 12.43
CA TYR A 62 5.97 19.70 12.89
C TYR A 62 5.27 20.63 11.88
N SER A 63 4.04 20.30 11.48
CA SER A 63 3.19 21.20 10.69
C SER A 63 2.01 21.67 11.52
N PRO A 64 1.84 22.99 11.72
CA PRO A 64 0.67 23.55 12.41
C PRO A 64 -0.65 23.20 11.71
N GLN A 65 -0.67 23.14 10.37
CA GLN A 65 -1.88 22.85 9.58
C GLN A 65 -2.39 21.41 9.70
N HIS A 66 -1.54 20.49 10.17
CA HIS A 66 -1.90 19.08 10.31
C HIS A 66 -1.71 18.58 11.74
N GLU A 67 -1.36 19.47 12.67
CA GLU A 67 -1.03 19.23 14.09
C GLU A 67 -0.09 18.05 14.34
N ASN A 68 0.68 17.66 13.34
CA ASN A 68 1.42 16.42 13.35
C ASN A 68 2.85 16.60 12.85
N LYS A 69 3.75 15.82 13.45
CA LYS A 69 5.15 15.67 13.04
C LYS A 69 5.40 14.24 12.60
N ASN A 70 6.34 14.03 11.68
CA ASN A 70 6.70 12.70 11.19
C ASN A 70 5.50 11.94 10.63
N ILE A 71 4.90 12.50 9.59
CA ILE A 71 3.83 11.83 8.84
C ILE A 71 4.26 11.62 7.40
N ILE A 72 3.93 10.44 6.90
CA ILE A 72 3.86 10.12 5.49
C ILE A 72 2.40 10.20 5.08
N HIS A 73 2.10 10.99 4.07
CA HIS A 73 0.77 11.05 3.49
C HIS A 73 0.86 10.59 2.03
N ILE A 74 0.04 9.59 1.71
CA ILE A 74 -0.11 9.03 0.37
C ILE A 74 -1.56 9.30 -0.02
N THR A 75 -1.77 10.13 -1.04
CA THR A 75 -3.11 10.54 -1.44
C THR A 75 -3.30 10.56 -2.94
N THR A 76 -4.52 10.24 -3.37
CA THR A 76 -4.97 10.42 -4.74
C THR A 76 -5.88 11.65 -4.81
N TRP A 77 -5.61 12.53 -5.77
CA TRP A 77 -6.34 13.78 -5.99
C TRP A 77 -6.58 13.98 -7.50
N SER A 78 -7.65 14.68 -7.88
CA SER A 78 -7.89 15.09 -9.27
C SER A 78 -7.38 16.53 -9.46
N LYS A 79 -6.73 16.79 -10.59
CA LYS A 79 -6.28 18.14 -10.98
C LYS A 79 -7.43 19.13 -11.08
N PHE A 80 -8.63 18.65 -11.37
CA PHE A 80 -9.80 19.49 -11.46
C PHE A 80 -10.38 19.71 -10.05
N THR A 81 -10.35 20.96 -9.60
CA THR A 81 -10.97 21.41 -8.36
C THR A 81 -12.49 21.41 -8.53
N GLY A 82 -13.19 20.44 -7.94
CA GLY A 82 -14.66 20.31 -8.05
C GLY A 82 -15.16 18.89 -7.76
N PRO A 83 -16.46 18.60 -7.99
CA PRO A 83 -17.06 17.29 -7.75
C PRO A 83 -16.69 16.26 -8.84
N GLU A 84 -15.47 16.33 -9.38
CA GLU A 84 -15.01 15.29 -10.30
C GLU A 84 -14.74 13.99 -9.53
N PRO A 85 -15.17 12.84 -10.08
CA PRO A 85 -14.93 11.57 -9.45
C PRO A 85 -13.43 11.28 -9.45
N ARG A 86 -12.85 11.14 -8.27
CA ARG A 86 -11.56 10.48 -8.15
C ARG A 86 -11.74 9.05 -8.66
N TYR A 87 -10.99 8.63 -9.66
CA TYR A 87 -11.10 7.32 -10.30
C TYR A 87 -10.18 6.28 -9.66
N TYR A 88 -9.19 6.68 -8.87
CA TYR A 88 -8.20 5.75 -8.32
C TYR A 88 -8.16 5.74 -6.80
N ARG A 89 -8.24 4.54 -6.20
CA ARG A 89 -8.05 4.36 -4.75
C ARG A 89 -6.75 3.66 -4.42
N VAL A 90 -6.14 4.07 -3.31
CA VAL A 90 -4.98 3.42 -2.72
C VAL A 90 -5.45 2.25 -1.86
N TYR A 91 -4.84 1.08 -2.05
CA TYR A 91 -5.17 -0.13 -1.28
C TYR A 91 -4.07 -0.53 -0.32
N LYS A 92 -2.81 -0.39 -0.73
CA LYS A 92 -1.67 -0.66 0.14
C LYS A 92 -0.47 0.16 -0.27
N ALA A 93 0.42 0.41 0.68
CA ALA A 93 1.71 1.04 0.47
C ALA A 93 2.78 0.23 1.20
N THR A 94 3.84 -0.14 0.49
CA THR A 94 5.01 -0.79 1.06
C THR A 94 6.13 0.23 1.14
N ILE A 95 6.61 0.52 2.35
CA ILE A 95 7.57 1.60 2.61
C ILE A 95 8.87 1.00 3.12
N LYS A 96 9.98 1.34 2.47
CA LYS A 96 11.33 1.07 2.94
C LYS A 96 11.80 2.23 3.80
N PHE A 97 12.20 1.91 5.03
CA PHE A 97 12.72 2.84 6.00
C PHE A 97 14.20 2.60 6.29
N LYS A 98 14.97 3.67 6.51
CA LYS A 98 16.38 3.64 6.91
C LYS A 98 16.51 4.06 8.37
N LYS A 99 17.24 3.28 9.17
CA LYS A 99 17.53 3.62 10.57
C LYS A 99 18.39 4.88 10.66
N ILE A 100 18.03 5.81 11.54
CA ILE A 100 18.73 7.11 11.70
C ILE A 100 20.12 6.91 12.34
N LYS A 101 20.18 6.12 13.43
CA LYS A 101 21.43 5.75 14.12
C LYS A 101 21.89 4.36 13.65
N GLY A 102 23.14 4.24 13.18
CA GLY A 102 23.71 2.98 12.65
C GLY A 102 23.37 2.68 11.18
N LYS A 103 23.44 3.74 10.35
CA LYS A 103 23.17 3.99 8.91
C LYS A 103 22.94 2.85 7.87
N THR A 104 23.04 1.56 8.16
CA THR A 104 22.87 0.46 7.19
C THR A 104 21.65 -0.44 7.40
N LYS A 105 20.94 -0.32 8.54
CA LYS A 105 19.73 -1.14 8.77
C LYS A 105 18.50 -0.55 8.06
N TYR A 106 17.88 -1.36 7.21
CA TYR A 106 16.60 -1.06 6.57
C TYR A 106 15.51 -1.97 7.12
N ILE A 107 14.30 -1.42 7.23
CA ILE A 107 13.08 -2.22 7.45
C ILE A 107 12.07 -1.87 6.39
N THR A 108 11.27 -2.85 5.99
CA THR A 108 10.15 -2.66 5.06
C THR A 108 8.87 -2.94 5.81
N LYS A 109 7.91 -2.01 5.77
CA LYS A 109 6.57 -2.23 6.33
C LYS A 109 5.51 -2.00 5.27
N THR A 110 4.48 -2.84 5.31
CA THR A 110 3.32 -2.73 4.42
C THR A 110 2.13 -2.22 5.23
N TYR A 111 1.50 -1.17 4.71
CA TYR A 111 0.32 -0.53 5.27
C TYR A 111 -0.82 -0.75 4.30
N THR A 112 -1.94 -1.27 4.79
CA THR A 112 -3.12 -1.54 3.95
C THR A 112 -4.18 -0.52 4.32
N ALA A 113 -4.75 0.16 3.32
CA ALA A 113 -5.96 0.94 3.49
C ALA A 113 -7.15 0.01 3.78
N ASN A 114 -8.39 0.54 3.80
CA ASN A 114 -9.58 -0.31 3.89
C ASN A 114 -9.51 -1.47 2.88
N LYS A 115 -9.44 -2.71 3.37
CA LYS A 115 -9.16 -3.90 2.54
C LYS A 115 -10.21 -4.12 1.45
N LYS A 116 -11.45 -3.71 1.70
CA LYS A 116 -12.58 -3.89 0.79
C LYS A 116 -12.59 -2.77 -0.25
N TYR A 117 -12.55 -1.52 0.19
CA TYR A 117 -12.86 -0.35 -0.63
C TYR A 117 -11.67 0.52 -1.02
N GLY A 118 -10.47 0.27 -0.49
CA GLY A 118 -9.34 1.19 -0.60
C GLY A 118 -9.62 2.52 0.12
N SER A 119 -8.73 3.49 -0.03
CA SER A 119 -8.88 4.85 0.49
C SER A 119 -8.31 5.86 -0.49
N TRP A 120 -8.81 7.09 -0.45
CA TRP A 120 -8.20 8.22 -1.15
C TRP A 120 -6.90 8.67 -0.49
N SER A 121 -6.73 8.37 0.80
CA SER A 121 -5.56 8.75 1.59
C SER A 121 -5.14 7.66 2.56
N ILE A 122 -3.84 7.52 2.76
CA ILE A 122 -3.26 6.76 3.87
C ILE A 122 -2.30 7.70 4.61
N TYR A 123 -2.51 7.85 5.91
CA TYR A 123 -1.60 8.54 6.82
C TYR A 123 -0.79 7.51 7.59
N ILE A 124 0.52 7.67 7.61
CA ILE A 124 1.45 6.69 8.19
C ILE A 124 2.46 7.43 9.05
N HIS A 125 2.60 6.99 10.31
CA HIS A 125 3.73 7.38 11.15
C HIS A 125 4.91 6.45 10.87
N PRO A 126 6.09 6.97 10.48
CA PRO A 126 7.31 6.19 10.43
C PRO A 126 7.61 5.55 11.78
N PRO A 127 8.18 4.34 11.81
CA PRO A 127 8.67 3.75 13.06
C PRO A 127 9.69 4.67 13.74
N LYS A 128 9.64 4.74 15.08
CA LYS A 128 10.56 5.58 15.87
C LYS A 128 12.02 5.27 15.51
N GLY A 129 12.80 6.31 15.22
CA GLY A 129 14.22 6.17 14.87
C GLY A 129 14.49 5.78 13.41
N TYR A 130 13.48 5.87 12.53
CA TYR A 130 13.61 5.57 11.11
C TYR A 130 13.13 6.73 10.23
N THR A 131 13.73 6.87 9.06
CA THR A 131 13.31 7.80 8.00
C THR A 131 12.83 7.03 6.77
N PRO A 132 11.73 7.43 6.13
CA PRO A 132 11.31 6.79 4.89
C PRO A 132 12.30 7.09 3.76
N LYS A 133 12.42 6.16 2.81
CA LYS A 133 13.30 6.31 1.63
C LYS A 133 12.56 6.11 0.32
N THR A 134 11.85 4.99 0.21
CA THR A 134 11.05 4.67 -0.96
C THR A 134 9.73 4.07 -0.54
N THR A 135 8.69 4.30 -1.33
CA THR A 135 7.42 3.60 -1.21
C THR A 135 7.04 2.96 -2.53
N THR A 136 6.44 1.78 -2.47
CA THR A 136 5.68 1.21 -3.57
C THR A 136 4.21 1.31 -3.21
N VAL A 137 3.48 2.12 -3.97
CA VAL A 137 2.05 2.33 -3.78
C VAL A 137 1.27 1.41 -4.71
N TYR A 138 0.25 0.76 -4.18
CA TYR A 138 -0.64 -0.13 -4.92
C TYR A 138 -2.02 0.52 -4.94
N TYR A 139 -2.49 0.80 -6.15
CA TYR A 139 -3.73 1.51 -6.40
C TYR A 139 -4.54 0.80 -7.47
N LYS A 140 -5.85 1.05 -7.49
CA LYS A 140 -6.75 0.48 -8.48
C LYS A 140 -7.72 1.55 -8.95
N LYS A 141 -8.09 1.51 -10.23
CA LYS A 141 -9.25 2.24 -10.72
C LYS A 141 -10.50 1.68 -10.03
N LEU A 142 -11.40 2.57 -9.60
CA LEU A 142 -12.74 2.22 -9.14
C LEU A 142 -13.53 1.51 -10.23
#